data_AF-A0A1Q2TUZ2-F1
#
_entry.id   AF-A0A1Q2TUZ2-F1
#
_cell.length_a   1.000
_cell.length_b   1.000
_cell.length_c   1.000
_cell.angle_alpha   90.00
_cell.angle_beta   90.00
_cell.angle_gamma   90.00
#
_symmetry.space_group_name_H-M   'P 1'
#
loop_
_entity.id
_entity.type
_entity.pdbx_description
1 polymer ?
#
loop_
_entity_poly.entity_id
_entity_poly.type
_entity_poly.pdbx_seq_one_letter_code
_entity_poly.pdbx_strand_id
1 'polypeptide(L)'
;MPIDFGNIQSYKRNRGFGFVSCRFSIPYRTIFFHITKIEEKYPDLAQKLGNKKEVLEDISFWYEIETTRKGKQVKNLWLDSQSIPKDYENELAALIKKTEEMWKNINSPLPFWLNDFTKELLGTSVRDRLNNERNDLIEQSKKEKEQRKQEILRFRESEVQRIYHKYFDLTEPEARELEHLLLEMRPLGFKFSADLSKYIVRKHLGYKYQHISGILRMSGHGSEWDFDGGFPPRIYKIICEELDLDNWHTEAVPVKFTPFKDIL
;
A
#
# COMPACT_ATOMS: atom_id res chain seq x y z
N MET A 1 16.28 18.81 -13.37
CA MET A 1 17.72 18.51 -13.32
C MET A 1 18.24 18.65 -14.74
N PRO A 2 19.35 19.35 -14.99
CA PRO A 2 19.88 19.49 -16.34
C PRO A 2 20.53 18.19 -16.83
N ILE A 3 21.06 17.35 -15.93
CA ILE A 3 21.65 16.05 -16.28
C ILE A 3 20.67 14.91 -16.04
N ASP A 4 20.70 13.92 -16.94
CA ASP A 4 20.00 12.65 -16.83
C ASP A 4 20.85 11.54 -17.48
N PHE A 5 20.43 10.28 -17.32
CA PHE A 5 21.05 9.13 -17.95
C PHE A 5 19.99 8.30 -18.63
N GLY A 6 20.30 7.80 -19.81
CA GLY A 6 19.34 7.02 -20.54
C GLY A 6 19.95 6.16 -21.62
N ASN A 7 19.15 5.21 -22.08
CA ASN A 7 19.45 4.40 -23.23
C ASN A 7 18.71 4.89 -24.47
N ILE A 8 19.27 4.63 -25.63
CA ILE A 8 18.68 5.02 -26.92
C ILE A 8 17.44 4.17 -27.16
N GLN A 9 16.30 4.85 -27.30
CA GLN A 9 15.00 4.23 -27.54
C GLN A 9 14.71 4.09 -29.04
N SER A 10 15.22 5.01 -29.84
CA SER A 10 15.11 4.92 -31.30
C SER A 10 16.16 5.79 -31.99
N TYR A 11 16.56 5.38 -33.19
CA TYR A 11 17.48 6.12 -34.03
C TYR A 11 17.11 6.01 -35.52
N LYS A 12 16.88 7.15 -36.17
CA LYS A 12 16.57 7.25 -37.61
C LYS A 12 17.84 7.54 -38.38
N ARG A 13 18.57 6.47 -38.74
CA ARG A 13 19.87 6.53 -39.46
C ARG A 13 19.86 7.48 -40.66
N ASN A 14 18.87 7.37 -41.54
CA ASN A 14 18.78 8.19 -42.76
C ASN A 14 18.61 9.70 -42.49
N ARG A 15 18.25 10.09 -41.26
CA ARG A 15 18.01 11.48 -40.86
C ARG A 15 18.95 11.95 -39.75
N GLY A 16 19.84 11.09 -39.26
CA GLY A 16 20.83 11.45 -38.24
C GLY A 16 20.23 11.91 -36.91
N PHE A 17 19.07 11.40 -36.49
CA PHE A 17 18.51 11.78 -35.18
C PHE A 17 17.83 10.61 -34.47
N GLY A 18 17.72 10.74 -33.15
CA GLY A 18 17.09 9.72 -32.32
C GLY A 18 16.49 10.29 -31.04
N PHE A 19 16.12 9.37 -30.16
CA PHE A 19 15.49 9.64 -28.89
C PHE A 19 16.14 8.80 -27.79
N VAL A 20 16.53 9.44 -26.68
CA VAL A 20 17.09 8.79 -25.48
C VAL A 20 16.07 8.84 -24.34
N SER A 21 16.03 7.82 -23.47
CA SER A 21 15.11 7.79 -22.32
C SER A 21 15.44 8.87 -21.29
N CYS A 22 14.42 9.48 -20.68
CA CYS A 22 14.55 10.41 -19.55
C CYS A 22 13.96 9.78 -18.28
N ARG A 23 14.79 9.65 -17.24
CA ARG A 23 14.46 8.84 -16.07
C ARG A 23 14.12 9.69 -14.86
N PHE A 24 14.81 10.81 -14.67
CA PHE A 24 14.66 11.66 -13.48
C PHE A 24 13.99 13.00 -13.75
N SER A 25 14.30 13.63 -14.89
CA SER A 25 13.82 15.00 -15.16
C SER A 25 12.38 15.05 -15.65
N ILE A 26 11.99 14.08 -16.48
CA ILE A 26 10.62 13.88 -16.94
C ILE A 26 10.43 12.36 -17.12
N PRO A 27 10.05 11.65 -16.06
CA PRO A 27 9.95 10.19 -16.10
C PRO A 27 9.12 9.72 -17.28
N TYR A 28 9.60 8.67 -17.95
CA TYR A 28 8.90 7.99 -19.06
C TYR A 28 8.73 8.82 -20.34
N ARG A 29 9.47 9.94 -20.48
CA ARG A 29 9.59 10.64 -21.76
C ARG A 29 10.92 10.34 -22.42
N THR A 30 11.00 10.70 -23.69
CA THR A 30 12.25 10.68 -24.45
C THR A 30 12.72 12.09 -24.76
N ILE A 31 14.04 12.23 -24.92
CA ILE A 31 14.71 13.48 -25.27
C ILE A 31 15.33 13.32 -26.66
N PHE A 32 15.12 14.32 -27.51
CA PHE A 32 15.66 14.35 -28.86
C PHE A 32 17.19 14.50 -28.84
N PHE A 33 17.90 13.79 -29.73
CA PHE A 33 19.30 14.06 -30.02
C PHE A 33 19.57 14.00 -31.52
N HIS A 34 20.53 14.79 -31.98
CA HIS A 34 21.07 14.71 -33.34
C HIS A 34 22.43 14.01 -33.32
N ILE A 35 22.74 13.23 -34.35
CA ILE A 35 23.94 12.38 -34.43
C ILE A 35 25.22 13.19 -34.36
N THR A 36 25.20 14.44 -34.85
CA THR A 36 26.36 15.35 -34.80
C THR A 36 26.87 15.57 -33.37
N LYS A 37 25.98 15.53 -32.37
CA LYS A 37 26.36 15.63 -30.95
C LYS A 37 27.21 14.44 -30.48
N ILE A 38 27.05 13.28 -31.12
CA ILE A 38 27.77 12.05 -30.84
C ILE A 38 29.02 11.98 -31.72
N GLU A 39 28.92 12.26 -33.02
CA GLU A 39 30.02 12.18 -33.99
C GLU A 39 31.22 13.04 -33.60
N GLU A 40 30.98 14.26 -33.12
CA GLU A 40 32.03 15.21 -32.74
C GLU A 40 32.91 14.69 -31.60
N LYS A 41 32.34 13.93 -30.66
CA LYS A 41 33.00 13.56 -29.40
C LYS A 41 33.26 12.05 -29.27
N TYR A 42 32.47 11.23 -29.94
CA TYR A 42 32.45 9.77 -29.85
C TYR A 42 32.17 9.15 -31.24
N PRO A 43 33.10 9.29 -32.20
CA PRO A 43 32.90 8.81 -33.58
C PRO A 43 32.64 7.29 -33.67
N ASP A 44 33.30 6.50 -32.83
CA ASP A 44 33.07 5.04 -32.77
C ASP A 44 31.64 4.69 -32.36
N LEU A 45 31.07 5.47 -31.43
CA LEU A 45 29.68 5.30 -31.01
C LEU A 45 28.71 5.68 -32.14
N ALA A 46 29.00 6.76 -32.87
CA ALA A 46 28.21 7.13 -34.04
C ALA A 46 28.24 6.05 -35.13
N GLN A 47 29.41 5.43 -35.35
CA GLN A 47 29.55 4.30 -36.27
C GLN A 47 28.72 3.09 -35.82
N LYS A 48 28.75 2.74 -34.52
CA LYS A 48 27.91 1.68 -33.94
C LYS A 48 26.43 1.95 -34.17
N LEU A 49 25.96 3.18 -33.98
CA LEU A 49 24.56 3.55 -34.25
C LEU A 49 24.17 3.39 -35.72
N GLY A 50 25.12 3.56 -36.64
CA GLY A 50 24.94 3.30 -38.07
C GLY A 50 24.76 1.81 -38.42
N ASN A 51 25.21 0.89 -37.56
CA ASN A 51 25.18 -0.55 -37.82
C ASN A 51 23.81 -1.17 -37.49
N LYS A 52 23.20 -1.88 -38.46
CA LYS A 52 21.91 -2.57 -38.32
C LYS A 52 21.88 -3.68 -37.27
N LYS A 53 23.03 -4.23 -36.89
CA LYS A 53 23.13 -5.38 -35.98
C LYS A 53 23.11 -5.01 -34.49
N GLU A 54 23.31 -3.74 -34.14
CA GLU A 54 23.37 -3.30 -32.75
C GLU A 54 21.97 -3.13 -32.14
N VAL A 55 21.79 -3.60 -30.91
CA VAL A 55 20.59 -3.38 -30.12
C VAL A 55 20.69 -1.98 -29.51
N LEU A 56 19.85 -1.05 -29.98
CA LEU A 56 19.90 0.35 -29.55
C LEU A 56 19.72 0.52 -28.04
N GLU A 57 18.96 -0.37 -27.43
CA GLU A 57 18.63 -0.33 -26.00
C GLU A 57 19.84 -0.58 -25.10
N ASP A 58 20.90 -1.21 -25.61
CA ASP A 58 22.17 -1.45 -24.90
C ASP A 58 23.08 -0.21 -24.91
N ILE A 59 22.79 0.77 -25.78
CA ILE A 59 23.56 1.99 -25.88
C ILE A 59 23.00 3.01 -24.90
N SER A 60 23.78 3.34 -23.88
CA SER A 60 23.43 4.33 -22.86
C SER A 60 24.51 5.38 -22.67
N PHE A 61 24.09 6.57 -22.24
CA PHE A 61 24.98 7.69 -21.95
C PHE A 61 24.32 8.70 -21.01
N TRP A 62 25.18 9.48 -20.35
CA TRP A 62 24.82 10.67 -19.61
C TRP A 62 24.62 11.84 -20.56
N TYR A 63 23.66 12.71 -20.27
CA TYR A 63 23.40 13.87 -21.13
C TYR A 63 22.88 15.07 -20.35
N GLU A 64 23.18 16.25 -20.88
CA GLU A 64 22.60 17.52 -20.45
C GLU A 64 21.39 17.86 -21.33
N ILE A 65 20.30 18.31 -20.72
CA ILE A 65 19.06 18.72 -21.36
C ILE A 65 19.06 20.23 -21.54
N GLU A 66 18.88 20.68 -22.78
CA GLU A 66 18.53 22.06 -23.09
C GLU A 66 17.09 22.18 -23.59
N THR A 67 16.51 23.38 -23.42
CA THR A 67 15.18 23.69 -23.95
C THR A 67 15.32 24.69 -25.10
N THR A 68 14.77 24.34 -26.26
CA THR A 68 14.77 25.19 -27.45
C THR A 68 13.34 25.51 -27.91
N ARG A 69 13.20 26.33 -28.96
CA ARG A 69 11.92 26.56 -29.63
C ARG A 69 11.25 25.29 -30.16
N LYS A 70 12.02 24.22 -30.40
CA LYS A 70 11.53 22.91 -30.90
C LYS A 70 11.26 21.91 -29.76
N GLY A 71 11.43 22.31 -28.50
CA GLY A 71 11.33 21.44 -27.34
C GLY A 71 12.69 21.08 -26.74
N LYS A 72 12.69 20.03 -25.91
CA LYS A 72 13.87 19.59 -25.15
C LYS A 72 14.77 18.68 -25.98
N GLN A 73 16.07 18.90 -25.93
CA GLN A 73 17.06 18.10 -26.63
C GLN A 73 18.35 17.91 -25.83
N VAL A 74 19.17 16.96 -26.26
CA VAL A 74 20.53 16.74 -25.76
C VAL A 74 21.44 17.88 -26.20
N LYS A 75 22.05 18.56 -25.22
CA LYS A 75 23.04 19.61 -25.42
C LYS A 75 24.46 19.04 -25.45
N ASN A 76 24.80 18.31 -24.40
CA ASN A 76 26.08 17.66 -24.15
C ASN A 76 25.87 16.19 -23.76
N LEU A 77 26.87 15.35 -23.99
CA LEU A 77 26.82 13.95 -23.58
C LEU A 77 28.17 13.40 -23.09
N TRP A 78 28.09 12.35 -22.26
CA TRP A 78 29.23 11.67 -21.65
C TRP A 78 28.96 10.17 -21.53
N LEU A 79 29.97 9.35 -21.81
CA LEU A 79 29.86 7.88 -21.71
C LEU A 79 30.18 7.34 -20.31
N ASP A 80 30.73 8.18 -19.44
CA ASP A 80 31.13 7.82 -18.07
C ASP A 80 30.75 8.98 -17.15
N SER A 81 30.21 8.66 -15.98
CA SER A 81 29.89 9.63 -14.93
C SER A 81 31.12 10.43 -14.49
N GLN A 82 32.32 9.83 -14.51
CA GLN A 82 33.57 10.50 -14.17
C GLN A 82 34.00 11.55 -15.20
N SER A 83 33.46 11.48 -16.42
CA SER A 83 33.73 12.45 -17.49
C SER A 83 32.83 13.68 -17.43
N ILE A 84 31.87 13.72 -16.51
CA ILE A 84 30.95 14.84 -16.34
C ILE A 84 31.70 16.00 -15.65
N PRO A 85 31.57 17.25 -16.16
CA PRO A 85 32.24 18.40 -15.57
C PRO A 85 31.89 18.61 -14.09
N LYS A 86 32.86 19.09 -13.30
CA LYS A 86 32.68 19.38 -11.87
C LYS A 86 31.55 20.36 -11.56
N ASP A 87 31.22 21.24 -12.50
CA ASP A 87 30.11 22.18 -12.36
C ASP A 87 28.75 21.48 -12.12
N TYR A 88 28.65 20.18 -12.41
CA TYR A 88 27.45 19.35 -12.18
C TYR A 88 27.52 18.47 -10.92
N GLU A 89 28.48 18.69 -10.03
CA GLU A 89 28.66 17.86 -8.82
C GLU A 89 27.39 17.85 -7.94
N ASN A 90 26.71 18.99 -7.82
CA ASN A 90 25.47 19.10 -7.06
C ASN A 90 24.32 18.30 -7.68
N GLU A 91 24.20 18.32 -9.00
CA GLU A 91 23.21 17.54 -9.76
C GLU A 91 23.46 16.05 -9.62
N LEU A 92 24.72 15.62 -9.70
CA LEU A 92 25.12 14.23 -9.50
C LEU A 92 24.82 13.79 -8.07
N ALA A 93 25.18 14.58 -7.06
CA ALA A 93 24.86 14.29 -5.67
C ALA A 93 23.34 14.17 -5.46
N ALA A 94 22.55 15.02 -6.11
CA ALA A 94 21.09 14.93 -6.05
C ALA A 94 20.53 13.68 -6.76
N LEU A 95 21.15 13.22 -7.86
CA LEU A 95 20.79 11.95 -8.52
C LEU A 95 21.13 10.75 -7.64
N ILE A 96 22.33 10.73 -7.04
CA ILE A 96 22.76 9.69 -6.09
C ILE A 96 21.73 9.58 -4.97
N LYS A 97 21.38 10.70 -4.34
CA LYS A 97 20.38 10.73 -3.27
C LYS A 97 19.03 10.16 -3.72
N LYS A 98 18.51 10.58 -4.87
CA LYS A 98 17.25 10.06 -5.41
C LYS A 98 17.30 8.56 -5.69
N THR A 99 18.43 8.07 -6.18
CA THR A 99 18.64 6.63 -6.42
C THR A 99 18.62 5.85 -5.12
N GLU A 100 19.33 6.31 -4.09
CA GLU A 100 19.29 5.69 -2.77
C GLU A 100 17.87 5.70 -2.17
N GLU A 101 17.12 6.80 -2.33
CA GLU A 101 15.72 6.90 -1.91
C GLU A 101 14.82 5.87 -2.62
N MET A 102 15.01 5.65 -3.93
CA MET A 102 14.29 4.62 -4.68
C MET A 102 14.59 3.21 -4.16
N TRP A 103 15.86 2.91 -3.84
CA TRP A 103 16.24 1.63 -3.24
C TRP A 103 15.62 1.41 -1.87
N LYS A 104 15.57 2.45 -1.03
CA LYS A 104 15.00 2.38 0.34
C LYS A 104 13.47 2.36 0.37
N ASN A 105 12.79 2.83 -0.68
CA ASN A 105 11.34 2.81 -0.75
C ASN A 105 10.80 1.40 -1.07
N ILE A 106 10.57 0.60 -0.03
CA ILE A 106 10.01 -0.75 -0.16
C ILE A 106 8.51 -0.78 -0.51
N ASN A 107 7.82 0.36 -0.44
CA ASN A 107 6.40 0.48 -0.76
C ASN A 107 6.13 0.61 -2.27
N SER A 108 7.18 0.70 -3.08
CA SER A 108 7.08 0.78 -4.53
C SER A 108 7.99 -0.27 -5.19
N PRO A 109 7.58 -0.86 -6.32
CA PRO A 109 8.44 -1.76 -7.07
C PRO A 109 9.67 -1.00 -7.57
N LEU A 110 10.81 -1.70 -7.65
CA LEU A 110 12.01 -1.10 -8.24
C LEU A 110 11.77 -0.87 -9.74
N PRO A 111 12.10 0.31 -10.27
CA PRO A 111 12.15 0.50 -11.71
C PRO A 111 13.15 -0.47 -12.33
N PHE A 112 12.78 -1.12 -13.45
CA PHE A 112 13.64 -2.10 -14.12
C PHE A 112 15.03 -1.56 -14.46
N TRP A 113 15.14 -0.27 -14.73
CA TRP A 113 16.38 0.41 -15.11
C TRP A 113 17.29 0.78 -13.92
N LEU A 114 16.77 0.73 -12.68
CA LEU A 114 17.46 1.28 -11.51
C LEU A 114 18.76 0.52 -11.22
N ASN A 115 18.78 -0.79 -11.46
CA ASN A 115 19.96 -1.62 -11.24
C ASN A 115 21.14 -1.16 -12.10
N ASP A 116 20.94 -1.10 -13.42
CA ASP A 116 21.98 -0.69 -14.37
C ASP A 116 22.41 0.75 -14.14
N PHE A 117 21.46 1.65 -13.86
CA PHE A 117 21.77 3.03 -13.52
C PHE A 117 22.63 3.15 -12.27
N THR A 118 22.31 2.40 -11.21
CA THR A 118 23.06 2.45 -9.96
C THR A 118 24.47 1.90 -10.18
N LYS A 119 24.61 0.84 -10.97
CA LYS A 119 25.92 0.28 -11.34
C LYS A 119 26.76 1.32 -12.10
N GLU A 120 26.16 2.06 -13.03
CA GLU A 120 26.86 3.08 -13.82
C GLU A 120 27.23 4.32 -12.99
N LEU A 121 26.35 4.77 -12.10
CA LEU A 121 26.56 5.97 -11.30
C LEU A 121 27.48 5.73 -10.09
N LEU A 122 27.35 4.58 -9.44
CA LEU A 122 27.96 4.31 -8.12
C LEU A 122 28.84 3.05 -8.09
N GLY A 123 28.89 2.29 -9.19
CA GLY A 123 29.63 1.04 -9.28
C GLY A 123 28.89 -0.17 -8.70
N THR A 124 29.42 -1.35 -9.03
CA THR A 124 28.86 -2.65 -8.65
C THR A 124 28.73 -2.82 -7.13
N SER A 125 29.76 -2.46 -6.37
CA SER A 125 29.80 -2.65 -4.91
C SER A 125 28.67 -1.89 -4.19
N VAL A 126 28.49 -0.61 -4.52
CA VAL A 126 27.44 0.22 -3.91
C VAL A 126 26.05 -0.29 -4.32
N ARG A 127 25.88 -0.68 -5.59
CA ARG A 127 24.63 -1.29 -6.07
C ARG A 127 24.29 -2.56 -5.29
N ASP A 128 25.24 -3.47 -5.10
CA ASP A 128 25.02 -4.73 -4.37
C ASP A 128 24.66 -4.47 -2.90
N ARG A 129 25.34 -3.50 -2.26
CA ARG A 129 25.00 -3.05 -0.91
C ARG A 129 23.56 -2.53 -0.82
N LEU A 130 23.14 -1.63 -1.71
CA LEU A 130 21.78 -1.07 -1.71
C LEU A 130 20.70 -2.14 -1.94
N ASN A 131 21.00 -3.14 -2.78
CA ASN A 131 20.10 -4.28 -3.00
C ASN A 131 19.95 -5.14 -1.75
N ASN A 132 21.05 -5.42 -1.04
CA ASN A 132 21.02 -6.17 0.22
C ASN A 132 20.25 -5.39 1.31
N GLU A 133 20.56 -4.11 1.50
CA GLU A 133 19.85 -3.23 2.43
C GLU A 133 18.34 -3.23 2.16
N ARG A 134 17.93 -3.15 0.89
CA ARG A 134 16.52 -3.22 0.52
C ARG A 134 15.88 -4.57 0.90
N ASN A 135 16.57 -5.68 0.64
CA ASN A 135 16.05 -7.01 0.98
C ASN A 135 15.88 -7.16 2.50
N ASP A 136 16.83 -6.65 3.29
CA ASP A 136 16.74 -6.63 4.74
C ASP A 136 15.52 -5.82 5.22
N LEU A 137 15.29 -4.63 4.64
CA LEU A 137 14.12 -3.80 4.94
C LEU A 137 12.80 -4.51 4.59
N ILE A 138 12.76 -5.23 3.46
CA ILE A 138 11.59 -6.03 3.07
C ILE A 138 11.33 -7.15 4.08
N GLU A 139 12.38 -7.85 4.54
CA GLU A 139 12.26 -8.92 5.51
C GLU A 139 11.81 -8.40 6.89
N GLN A 140 12.41 -7.29 7.36
CA GLN A 140 12.02 -6.63 8.60
C GLN A 140 10.54 -6.21 8.56
N SER A 141 10.10 -5.56 7.48
CA SER A 141 8.70 -5.14 7.32
C SER A 141 7.73 -6.34 7.31
N LYS A 142 8.13 -7.48 6.76
CA LYS A 142 7.33 -8.72 6.80
C LYS A 142 7.24 -9.27 8.23
N LYS A 143 8.36 -9.32 8.96
CA LYS A 143 8.41 -9.78 10.35
C LYS A 143 7.56 -8.89 11.27
N GLU A 144 7.67 -7.57 11.14
CA GLU A 144 6.87 -6.62 11.92
C GLU A 144 5.36 -6.77 11.66
N LYS A 145 4.96 -6.93 10.39
CA LYS A 145 3.55 -7.15 10.04
C LYS A 145 3.01 -8.45 10.64
N GLU A 146 3.79 -9.51 10.60
CA GLU A 146 3.40 -10.80 11.17
C GLU A 146 3.35 -10.76 12.69
N GLN A 147 4.34 -10.15 13.35
CA GLN A 147 4.33 -9.92 14.80
C GLN A 147 3.11 -9.12 15.23
N ARG A 148 2.83 -8.00 14.55
CA ARG A 148 1.65 -7.18 14.83
C ARG A 148 0.35 -7.96 14.65
N LYS A 149 0.26 -8.80 13.62
CA LYS A 149 -0.89 -9.68 13.41
C LYS A 149 -1.05 -10.69 14.55
N GLN A 150 0.05 -11.31 14.99
CA GLN A 150 0.05 -12.25 16.11
C GLN A 150 -0.32 -11.56 17.43
N GLU A 151 0.17 -10.36 17.69
CA GLU A 151 -0.19 -9.56 18.86
C GLU A 151 -1.69 -9.22 18.86
N ILE A 152 -2.23 -8.80 17.72
CA ILE A 152 -3.67 -8.54 17.57
C ILE A 152 -4.49 -9.80 17.84
N LEU A 153 -4.05 -10.96 17.32
CA LEU A 153 -4.73 -12.23 17.55
C LEU A 153 -4.67 -12.66 19.02
N ARG A 154 -3.50 -12.51 19.67
CA ARG A 154 -3.34 -12.81 21.10
C ARG A 154 -4.21 -11.90 21.97
N PHE A 155 -4.22 -10.61 21.66
CA PHE A 155 -5.07 -9.64 22.36
C PHE A 155 -6.56 -9.99 22.23
N ARG A 156 -7.00 -10.34 21.01
CA ARG A 156 -8.37 -10.79 20.77
C ARG A 156 -8.70 -12.05 21.56
N GLU A 157 -7.81 -13.04 21.57
CA GLU A 157 -8.04 -14.27 22.33
C GLU A 157 -8.11 -13.97 23.83
N SER A 158 -7.24 -13.10 24.36
CA SER A 158 -7.32 -12.70 25.77
C SER A 158 -8.62 -11.99 26.12
N GLU A 159 -9.17 -11.17 25.22
CA GLU A 159 -10.47 -10.50 25.44
C GLU A 159 -11.64 -11.49 25.38
N VAL A 160 -11.62 -12.45 24.46
CA VAL A 160 -12.59 -13.55 24.43
C VAL A 160 -12.55 -14.33 25.73
N GLN A 161 -11.36 -14.69 26.22
CA GLN A 161 -11.19 -15.39 27.48
C GLN A 161 -11.67 -14.52 28.66
N ARG A 162 -11.39 -13.20 28.66
CA ARG A 162 -11.89 -12.28 29.69
C ARG A 162 -13.42 -12.29 29.73
N ILE A 163 -14.08 -12.14 28.59
CA ILE A 163 -15.55 -12.14 28.47
C ILE A 163 -16.11 -13.48 28.93
N TYR A 164 -15.54 -14.59 28.46
CA TYR A 164 -15.97 -15.93 28.83
C TYR A 164 -15.88 -16.19 30.34
N HIS A 165 -14.79 -15.78 31.00
CA HIS A 165 -14.63 -15.95 32.44
C HIS A 165 -15.41 -14.93 33.28
N LYS A 166 -15.67 -13.73 32.74
CA LYS A 166 -16.47 -12.69 33.43
C LYS A 166 -17.95 -13.05 33.44
N TYR A 167 -18.46 -13.65 32.35
CA TYR A 167 -19.86 -13.98 32.17
C TYR A 167 -20.03 -15.51 32.08
N PHE A 168 -20.18 -16.16 33.23
CA PHE A 168 -20.25 -17.62 33.39
C PHE A 168 -21.35 -18.34 32.58
N ASP A 169 -22.34 -17.60 32.07
CA ASP A 169 -23.46 -18.13 31.28
C ASP A 169 -23.21 -18.07 29.75
N LEU A 170 -22.01 -17.67 29.31
CA LEU A 170 -21.63 -17.68 27.89
C LEU A 170 -20.93 -18.97 27.52
N THR A 171 -21.27 -19.50 26.34
CA THR A 171 -20.45 -20.49 25.65
C THR A 171 -19.26 -19.81 24.97
N GLU A 172 -18.20 -20.57 24.71
CA GLU A 172 -17.02 -20.05 24.01
C GLU A 172 -17.33 -19.44 22.62
N PRO A 173 -18.20 -20.04 21.77
CA PRO A 173 -18.62 -19.39 20.52
C PRO A 173 -19.36 -18.06 20.73
N GLU A 174 -20.18 -17.95 21.78
CA GLU A 174 -20.88 -16.70 22.08
C GLU A 174 -19.92 -15.61 22.55
N ALA A 175 -18.94 -15.94 23.39
CA ALA A 175 -17.90 -15.00 23.81
C ALA A 175 -17.07 -14.50 22.62
N ARG A 176 -16.76 -15.38 21.65
CA ARG A 176 -16.07 -15.01 20.40
C ARG A 176 -16.89 -14.07 19.53
N GLU A 177 -18.16 -14.38 19.30
CA GLU A 177 -19.05 -13.53 18.51
C GLU A 177 -19.29 -12.18 19.20
N LEU A 178 -19.44 -12.19 20.52
CA LEU A 178 -19.64 -11.00 21.34
C LEU A 178 -18.42 -10.08 21.29
N GLU A 179 -17.20 -10.59 21.44
CA GLU A 179 -15.99 -9.75 21.30
C GLU A 179 -15.87 -9.15 19.89
N HIS A 180 -16.24 -9.89 18.84
CA HIS A 180 -16.24 -9.37 17.48
C HIS A 180 -17.28 -8.23 17.32
N LEU A 181 -18.47 -8.38 17.90
CA LEU A 181 -19.46 -7.30 17.94
C LEU A 181 -18.93 -6.08 18.70
N LEU A 182 -18.37 -6.27 19.89
CA LEU A 182 -17.83 -5.19 20.71
C LEU A 182 -16.68 -4.44 20.02
N LEU A 183 -15.79 -5.14 19.33
CA LEU A 183 -14.73 -4.52 18.52
C LEU A 183 -15.26 -3.60 17.42
N GLU A 184 -16.38 -3.96 16.80
CA GLU A 184 -17.03 -3.12 15.79
C GLU A 184 -17.78 -1.94 16.43
N MET A 185 -18.33 -2.11 17.64
CA MET A 185 -19.14 -1.09 18.31
C MET A 185 -18.32 -0.06 19.11
N ARG A 186 -17.23 -0.46 19.79
CA ARG A 186 -16.41 0.43 20.65
C ARG A 186 -16.01 1.74 19.95
N PRO A 187 -15.53 1.75 18.68
CA PRO A 187 -15.14 2.99 18.01
C PRO A 187 -16.29 3.93 17.67
N LEU A 188 -17.55 3.46 17.71
CA LEU A 188 -18.73 4.26 17.39
C LEU A 188 -19.11 5.20 18.56
N GLY A 189 -18.61 4.94 19.76
CA GLY A 189 -18.75 5.84 20.91
C GLY A 189 -20.20 6.10 21.32
N PHE A 190 -21.07 5.08 21.20
CA PHE A 190 -22.46 5.18 21.64
C PHE A 190 -22.53 5.49 23.14
N LYS A 191 -23.55 6.25 23.52
CA LYS A 191 -23.82 6.60 24.93
C LYS A 191 -25.09 5.94 25.47
N PHE A 192 -26.04 5.66 24.58
CA PHE A 192 -27.34 5.11 24.95
C PHE A 192 -27.61 3.80 24.24
N SER A 193 -28.28 2.87 24.92
CA SER A 193 -28.66 1.56 24.36
C SER A 193 -29.55 1.66 23.11
N ALA A 194 -30.32 2.75 22.98
CA ALA A 194 -31.13 3.02 21.79
C ALA A 194 -30.29 3.28 20.52
N ASP A 195 -29.09 3.86 20.66
CA ASP A 195 -28.19 4.10 19.52
C ASP A 195 -27.62 2.78 19.00
N LEU A 196 -27.24 1.90 19.94
CA LEU A 196 -26.83 0.53 19.64
C LEU A 196 -27.96 -0.25 18.92
N SER A 197 -29.18 -0.22 19.44
CA SER A 197 -30.33 -0.91 18.82
C SER A 197 -30.62 -0.42 17.41
N LYS A 198 -30.61 0.91 17.19
CA LYS A 198 -30.78 1.49 15.85
C LYS A 198 -29.67 1.05 14.90
N TYR A 199 -28.43 0.97 15.40
CA TYR A 199 -27.30 0.54 14.60
C TYR A 199 -27.40 -0.93 14.20
N ILE A 200 -27.74 -1.81 15.15
CA ILE A 200 -27.96 -3.25 14.93
C ILE A 200 -28.98 -3.47 13.81
N VAL A 201 -30.13 -2.79 13.89
CA VAL A 201 -31.20 -2.88 12.88
C VAL A 201 -30.70 -2.38 11.53
N ARG A 202 -30.15 -1.16 11.49
CA ARG A 202 -29.73 -0.51 10.24
C ARG A 202 -28.64 -1.27 9.51
N LYS A 203 -27.76 -1.96 10.26
CA LYS A 203 -26.64 -2.72 9.70
C LYS A 203 -26.91 -4.22 9.60
N HIS A 204 -28.11 -4.68 9.98
CA HIS A 204 -28.49 -6.08 9.94
C HIS A 204 -27.48 -6.98 10.68
N LEU A 205 -26.94 -6.49 11.80
CA LEU A 205 -25.84 -7.17 12.49
C LEU A 205 -26.23 -8.53 13.05
N GLY A 206 -27.51 -8.74 13.38
CA GLY A 206 -27.99 -10.03 13.86
C GLY A 206 -27.73 -11.18 12.88
N TYR A 207 -27.70 -10.93 11.57
CA TYR A 207 -27.44 -11.98 10.59
C TYR A 207 -25.95 -12.34 10.48
N LYS A 208 -25.06 -11.57 11.10
CA LYS A 208 -23.62 -11.82 11.12
C LYS A 208 -23.20 -12.81 12.21
N TYR A 209 -24.03 -12.99 13.25
CA TYR A 209 -23.69 -13.78 14.42
C TYR A 209 -24.74 -14.90 14.61
N GLN A 210 -24.29 -16.15 14.62
CA GLN A 210 -25.19 -17.30 14.59
C GLN A 210 -25.57 -17.78 16.00
N HIS A 211 -24.69 -17.52 16.98
CA HIS A 211 -24.83 -17.99 18.35
C HIS A 211 -25.43 -16.92 19.27
N ILE A 212 -25.11 -15.64 19.04
CA ILE A 212 -25.60 -14.54 19.88
C ILE A 212 -26.79 -13.78 19.31
N SER A 213 -27.28 -14.13 18.11
CA SER A 213 -28.48 -13.54 17.53
C SER A 213 -29.38 -14.56 16.85
N GLY A 214 -30.63 -14.15 16.64
CA GLY A 214 -31.67 -14.99 16.09
C GLY A 214 -33.01 -14.28 16.10
N ILE A 215 -34.09 -15.05 16.19
CA ILE A 215 -35.45 -14.52 16.22
C ILE A 215 -35.85 -14.26 17.68
N LEU A 216 -36.11 -12.99 18.00
CA LEU A 216 -36.57 -12.55 19.31
C LEU A 216 -38.07 -12.20 19.24
N ARG A 217 -38.92 -13.01 19.87
CA ARG A 217 -40.35 -12.72 20.00
C ARG A 217 -40.56 -11.71 21.12
N MET A 218 -41.20 -10.59 20.79
CA MET A 218 -41.47 -9.47 21.69
C MET A 218 -42.97 -9.39 21.98
N SER A 219 -43.34 -8.93 23.18
CA SER A 219 -44.72 -8.55 23.52
C SER A 219 -44.79 -7.13 24.06
N GLY A 220 -45.87 -6.43 23.69
CA GLY A 220 -46.13 -5.06 24.13
C GLY A 220 -47.49 -4.58 23.65
N HIS A 221 -48.18 -3.78 24.47
CA HIS A 221 -49.50 -3.19 24.16
C HIS A 221 -50.54 -4.20 23.60
N GLY A 222 -50.56 -5.43 24.11
CA GLY A 222 -51.52 -6.47 23.73
C GLY A 222 -51.23 -7.17 22.40
N SER A 223 -50.07 -6.93 21.77
CA SER A 223 -49.62 -7.66 20.58
C SER A 223 -48.27 -8.34 20.80
N GLU A 224 -48.02 -9.36 19.97
CA GLU A 224 -46.72 -10.05 19.90
C GLU A 224 -46.18 -9.97 18.47
N TRP A 225 -44.88 -9.77 18.32
CA TRP A 225 -44.22 -9.76 17.01
C TRP A 225 -42.82 -10.40 17.10
N ASP A 226 -42.35 -10.95 15.99
CA ASP A 226 -41.01 -11.52 15.88
C ASP A 226 -40.03 -10.45 15.37
N PHE A 227 -38.90 -10.33 16.06
CA PHE A 227 -37.80 -9.44 15.71
C PHE A 227 -36.63 -10.28 15.20
N ASP A 228 -36.46 -10.29 13.87
CA ASP A 228 -35.43 -11.06 13.20
C ASP A 228 -34.05 -10.39 13.30
N GLY A 229 -33.03 -11.15 13.68
CA GLY A 229 -31.70 -10.64 14.00
C GLY A 229 -31.60 -9.94 15.37
N GLY A 230 -32.49 -10.30 16.31
CA GLY A 230 -32.45 -9.86 17.70
C GLY A 230 -31.34 -10.52 18.51
N PHE A 231 -30.78 -9.78 19.47
CA PHE A 231 -29.91 -10.32 20.50
C PHE A 231 -30.76 -10.71 21.72
N PRO A 232 -30.52 -11.88 22.35
CA PRO A 232 -31.26 -12.27 23.54
C PRO A 232 -30.93 -11.34 24.71
N PRO A 233 -31.83 -11.18 25.69
CA PRO A 233 -31.68 -10.19 26.75
C PRO A 233 -30.38 -10.33 27.55
N ARG A 234 -29.91 -11.57 27.77
CA ARG A 234 -28.62 -11.83 28.43
C ARG A 234 -27.45 -11.20 27.68
N ILE A 235 -27.40 -11.38 26.36
CA ILE A 235 -26.31 -10.88 25.51
C ILE A 235 -26.43 -9.37 25.41
N TYR A 236 -27.66 -8.85 25.20
CA TYR A 236 -27.90 -7.42 25.08
C TYR A 236 -27.47 -6.65 26.34
N LYS A 237 -27.74 -7.21 27.53
CA LYS A 237 -27.27 -6.68 28.81
C LYS A 237 -25.75 -6.62 28.88
N ILE A 238 -25.07 -7.70 28.49
CA ILE A 238 -23.60 -7.76 28.47
C ILE A 238 -23.02 -6.71 27.51
N ILE A 239 -23.62 -6.54 26.33
CA ILE A 239 -23.17 -5.51 25.38
C ILE A 239 -23.29 -4.11 26.00
N CYS A 240 -24.41 -3.82 26.67
CA CYS A 240 -24.59 -2.53 27.35
C CYS A 240 -23.57 -2.31 28.47
N GLU A 241 -23.26 -3.34 29.26
CA GLU A 241 -22.25 -3.27 30.33
C GLU A 241 -20.82 -3.08 29.77
N GLU A 242 -20.45 -3.78 28.69
CA GLU A 242 -19.12 -3.69 28.08
C GLU A 242 -18.89 -2.39 27.28
N LEU A 243 -19.98 -1.73 26.86
CA LEU A 243 -19.95 -0.45 26.15
C LEU A 243 -20.29 0.74 27.04
N ASP A 244 -20.55 0.53 28.34
CA ASP A 244 -20.95 1.56 29.30
C ASP A 244 -22.17 2.39 28.82
N LEU A 245 -23.21 1.69 28.37
CA LEU A 245 -24.41 2.32 27.81
C LEU A 245 -25.48 2.55 28.88
N ASP A 246 -26.04 3.75 28.87
CA ASP A 246 -27.21 4.08 29.66
C ASP A 246 -28.49 3.49 29.05
N ASN A 247 -29.38 3.01 29.92
CA ASN A 247 -30.64 2.39 29.52
C ASN A 247 -31.77 3.40 29.31
N TRP A 248 -32.50 3.24 28.22
CA TRP A 248 -33.84 3.82 28.08
C TRP A 248 -34.89 2.74 28.39
N HIS A 249 -35.74 2.99 29.37
CA HIS A 249 -36.83 2.08 29.75
C HIS A 249 -37.85 1.99 28.60
N THR A 250 -37.97 0.81 28.00
CA THR A 250 -39.04 0.48 27.06
C THR A 250 -40.01 -0.51 27.73
N GLU A 251 -41.31 -0.40 27.42
CA GLU A 251 -42.36 -1.28 27.94
C GLU A 251 -42.45 -2.64 27.21
N ALA A 252 -41.67 -2.82 26.13
CA ALA A 252 -41.67 -4.03 25.33
C ALA A 252 -40.80 -5.11 25.99
N VAL A 253 -41.35 -6.31 26.19
CA VAL A 253 -40.69 -7.40 26.91
C VAL A 253 -40.39 -8.56 25.95
N PRO A 254 -39.16 -9.11 25.98
CA PRO A 254 -38.80 -10.31 25.23
C PRO A 254 -39.48 -11.56 25.84
N VAL A 255 -40.18 -12.32 25.00
CA VAL A 255 -40.96 -13.51 25.39
C VAL A 255 -40.23 -14.82 25.05
N LYS A 256 -39.60 -14.89 23.88
CA LYS A 256 -38.89 -16.10 23.41
C LYS A 256 -37.72 -15.71 22.53
N PHE A 257 -36.63 -16.48 22.62
CA PHE A 257 -35.48 -16.36 21.72
C PHE A 257 -35.18 -17.70 21.04
N THR A 258 -34.84 -17.66 19.75
CA THR A 258 -34.36 -18.82 18.99
C THR A 258 -33.13 -18.40 18.19
N PRO A 259 -31.93 -18.92 18.50
CA PRO A 259 -30.69 -18.51 17.83
C PRO A 259 -30.65 -18.98 16.37
N PHE A 260 -29.96 -18.26 15.51
CA PHE A 260 -29.90 -18.60 14.09
C PHE A 260 -29.21 -19.93 13.80
N LYS A 261 -28.23 -20.34 14.62
CA LYS A 261 -27.59 -21.66 14.51
C LYS A 261 -28.58 -22.83 14.54
N ASP A 262 -29.72 -22.67 15.21
CA ASP A 262 -30.72 -23.74 15.35
C ASP A 262 -31.75 -23.71 14.20
N ILE A 263 -31.65 -22.74 13.28
CA ILE A 263 -32.61 -22.49 12.19
C ILE A 263 -31.94 -22.61 10.80
N LEU A 264 -30.68 -22.21 10.68
CA LEU A 264 -29.88 -22.16 9.44
C LEU A 264 -28.82 -23.26 9.40
#